data_AF-A0A1E3A7P9-F1
#
_entry.id   AF-A0A1E3A7P9-F1
#
_cell.length_a   1.000
_cell.length_b   1.000
_cell.length_c   1.000
_cell.angle_alpha   90.00
_cell.angle_beta   90.00
_cell.angle_gamma   90.00
#
_symmetry.space_group_name_H-M   'P 1'
#
loop_
_entity.id
_entity.type
_entity.pdbx_description
1 polymer ?
#
loop_
_entity_poly.entity_id
_entity_poly.type
_entity_poly.pdbx_seq_one_letter_code
_entity_poly.pdbx_strand_id
1 'polypeptide(L)'
;MDLLSKFDAVTIQADSRITENDRDYCIAHQKAYDVARSCFHELVYIWEDLTTQQSDILTDKEQESYGRNAYLPSNDDLKISTDKIEDHIKSLHTRLIRRLVQHFNQKYHVSVDASEIDPHLLPEKPSGAWRYSKEKNQEYERKMLSLRLNYQDILNEIFVQLNGRDFREQALYELKEKCHDAAWNDYNKTPKYEIKKDVLRFTSYGCSYDSSFREDHWDLRDHLKQILRGIVHYDTGSFSLTPSGFSNLLGYNHSSTDIVQFPSCTKVLQLKMFKNGRVDIKFSSEESARTFVAEYLGLVY
;
A
#
# COMPACT_ATOMS: atom_id res chain seq x y z
N MET A 1 -16.21 -26.98 33.99
CA MET A 1 -15.26 -26.74 32.88
C MET A 1 -16.04 -26.03 31.80
N ASP A 2 -15.71 -24.77 31.57
CA ASP A 2 -16.43 -23.86 30.69
C ASP A 2 -15.95 -24.01 29.23
N LEU A 3 -16.87 -24.16 28.28
CA LEU A 3 -16.54 -24.27 26.85
C LEU A 3 -15.86 -23.00 26.33
N LEU A 4 -16.12 -21.83 26.93
CA LEU A 4 -15.48 -20.56 26.57
C LEU A 4 -13.98 -20.55 26.88
N SER A 5 -13.55 -21.18 27.99
CA SER A 5 -12.12 -21.27 28.35
C SER A 5 -11.27 -22.08 27.36
N LYS A 6 -11.90 -22.88 26.48
CA LYS A 6 -11.20 -23.58 25.39
C LYS A 6 -10.97 -22.71 24.15
N PHE A 7 -11.74 -21.64 23.98
CA PHE A 7 -11.54 -20.68 22.88
C PHE A 7 -10.47 -19.64 23.23
N ASP A 8 -10.36 -19.25 24.51
CA ASP A 8 -9.26 -18.39 24.99
C ASP A 8 -7.88 -19.07 24.88
N ALA A 9 -7.85 -20.42 24.88
CA ALA A 9 -6.63 -21.21 24.73
C ALA A 9 -6.13 -21.35 23.27
N VAL A 10 -6.88 -20.84 22.29
CA VAL A 10 -6.44 -20.78 20.88
C VAL A 10 -6.20 -19.32 20.50
N THR A 11 -5.26 -18.67 21.19
CA THR A 11 -4.65 -17.47 20.64
C THR A 11 -3.82 -17.90 19.43
N ILE A 12 -4.41 -17.87 18.23
CA ILE A 12 -3.65 -18.07 16.99
C ILE A 12 -2.63 -16.95 16.94
N GLN A 13 -1.37 -17.26 17.25
CA GLN A 13 -0.31 -16.26 17.18
C GLN A 13 -0.22 -15.79 15.72
N ALA A 14 -0.29 -14.48 15.49
CA ALA A 14 -0.24 -13.85 14.16
C ALA A 14 0.92 -14.39 13.32
N ASP A 15 2.02 -14.61 14.00
CA ASP A 15 3.23 -15.32 13.61
C ASP A 15 3.01 -16.64 12.86
N SER A 16 2.07 -17.49 13.29
CA SER A 16 1.79 -18.79 12.65
C SER A 16 1.13 -18.66 11.27
N ARG A 17 0.63 -17.46 10.92
CA ARG A 17 -0.09 -17.17 9.67
C ARG A 17 0.81 -16.57 8.59
N ILE A 18 2.11 -16.39 8.87
CA ILE A 18 3.08 -15.83 7.93
C ILE A 18 4.24 -16.81 7.71
N THR A 19 4.95 -16.62 6.59
CA THR A 19 6.15 -17.41 6.30
C THR A 19 7.31 -17.04 7.25
N GLU A 20 8.27 -17.95 7.42
CA GLU A 20 9.49 -17.69 8.20
C GLU A 20 10.24 -16.44 7.69
N ASN A 21 10.36 -16.28 6.38
CA ASN A 21 11.00 -15.10 5.79
C ASN A 21 10.24 -13.79 6.09
N ASP A 22 8.90 -13.80 6.16
CA ASP A 22 8.14 -12.61 6.56
C ASP A 22 8.31 -12.29 8.03
N ARG A 23 8.36 -13.34 8.87
CA ARG A 23 8.61 -13.20 10.29
C ARG A 23 9.99 -12.61 10.53
N ASP A 24 11.01 -13.11 9.85
CA ASP A 24 12.38 -12.60 9.95
C ASP A 24 12.45 -11.12 9.54
N TYR A 25 11.75 -10.74 8.46
CA TYR A 25 11.61 -9.35 8.05
C TYR A 25 10.98 -8.49 9.15
N CYS A 26 9.85 -8.93 9.73
CA CYS A 26 9.18 -8.23 10.82
C CYS A 26 10.07 -8.09 12.06
N ILE A 27 10.76 -9.16 12.47
CA ILE A 27 11.70 -9.16 13.61
C ILE A 27 12.85 -8.19 13.36
N ALA A 28 13.43 -8.18 12.16
CA ALA A 28 14.52 -7.26 11.81
C ALA A 28 14.07 -5.80 11.88
N HIS A 29 12.88 -5.49 11.33
CA HIS A 29 12.31 -4.14 11.39
C HIS A 29 11.92 -3.72 12.81
N GLN A 30 11.38 -4.63 13.63
CA GLN A 30 11.11 -4.40 15.05
C GLN A 30 12.40 -4.07 15.80
N LYS A 31 13.47 -4.85 15.61
CA LYS A 31 14.77 -4.63 16.24
C LYS A 31 15.37 -3.27 15.84
N ALA A 32 15.32 -2.94 14.55
CA ALA A 32 15.80 -1.64 14.07
C ALA A 32 14.99 -0.47 14.65
N TYR A 33 13.67 -0.62 14.74
CA TYR A 33 12.77 0.36 15.37
C TYR A 33 13.08 0.55 16.86
N ASP A 34 13.27 -0.55 17.61
CA ASP A 34 13.58 -0.50 19.04
C ASP A 34 14.94 0.17 19.31
N VAL A 35 15.97 -0.20 18.53
CA VAL A 35 17.31 0.42 18.63
C VAL A 35 17.24 1.90 18.27
N ALA A 36 16.60 2.25 17.15
CA ALA A 36 16.47 3.64 16.73
C ALA A 36 15.78 4.48 17.82
N ARG A 37 14.66 3.99 18.38
CA ARG A 37 13.97 4.68 19.48
C ARG A 37 14.88 4.90 20.69
N SER A 38 15.63 3.88 21.11
CA SER A 38 16.57 4.01 22.24
C SER A 38 17.63 5.07 21.95
N CYS A 39 18.29 4.99 20.80
CA CYS A 39 19.35 5.93 20.43
C CYS A 39 18.84 7.38 20.30
N PHE A 40 17.63 7.58 19.79
CA PHE A 40 17.07 8.94 19.70
C PHE A 40 16.62 9.47 21.05
N HIS A 41 16.13 8.63 21.96
CA HIS A 41 15.91 9.03 23.36
C HIS A 41 17.21 9.42 24.05
N GLU A 42 18.28 8.64 23.87
CA GLU A 42 19.62 9.01 24.35
C GLU A 42 20.10 10.35 23.75
N LEU A 43 19.84 10.58 22.46
CA LEU A 43 20.18 11.83 21.80
C LEU A 43 19.42 13.02 22.39
N VAL A 44 18.17 12.86 22.83
CA VAL A 44 17.44 13.91 23.56
C VAL A 44 18.21 14.29 24.83
N TYR A 45 18.59 13.31 25.66
CA TYR A 45 19.33 13.57 26.88
C TYR A 45 20.67 14.26 26.63
N ILE A 46 21.43 13.79 25.64
CA ILE A 46 22.71 14.41 25.25
C ILE A 46 22.50 15.85 24.79
N TRP A 47 21.45 16.10 24.00
CA TRP A 47 21.15 17.43 23.48
C TRP A 47 20.72 18.40 24.57
N GLU A 48 19.88 17.96 25.50
CA GLU A 48 19.45 18.74 26.66
C GLU A 48 20.64 19.08 27.55
N ASP A 49 21.49 18.10 27.88
CA ASP A 49 22.70 18.29 28.68
C ASP A 49 23.67 19.30 28.02
N LEU A 50 23.93 19.16 26.72
CA LEU A 50 24.75 20.11 25.96
C LEU A 50 24.20 21.54 26.02
N THR A 51 22.88 21.67 25.87
CA THR A 51 22.18 22.96 25.89
C THR A 51 22.25 23.59 27.29
N THR A 52 22.02 22.81 28.34
CA THR A 52 22.09 23.25 29.73
C THR A 52 23.51 23.68 30.11
N GLN A 53 24.52 22.85 29.85
CA GLN A 53 25.91 23.18 30.19
C GLN A 53 26.37 24.49 29.54
N GLN A 54 26.04 24.70 28.26
CA GLN A 54 26.41 25.93 27.58
C GLN A 54 25.69 27.15 28.15
N SER A 55 24.38 27.02 28.37
CA SER A 55 23.59 28.08 28.99
C SER A 55 24.15 28.45 30.37
N ASP A 56 24.49 27.46 31.20
CA ASP A 56 25.02 27.68 32.55
C ASP A 56 26.36 28.42 32.53
N ILE A 57 27.29 28.05 31.65
CA ILE A 57 28.59 28.71 31.50
C ILE A 57 28.43 30.18 31.10
N LEU A 58 27.47 30.48 30.23
CA LEU A 58 27.28 31.81 29.64
C LEU A 58 26.23 32.66 30.38
N THR A 59 25.52 32.12 31.38
CA THR A 59 24.39 32.79 32.04
C THR A 59 24.76 34.17 32.60
N ASP A 60 25.95 34.30 33.19
CA ASP A 60 26.45 35.56 33.77
C ASP A 60 27.15 36.48 32.77
N LYS A 61 27.42 35.99 31.55
CA LYS A 61 28.16 36.73 30.51
C LYS A 61 27.23 37.26 29.42
N GLU A 62 26.17 36.52 29.13
CA GLU A 62 25.22 36.81 28.07
C GLU A 62 23.82 37.00 28.68
N GLN A 63 23.25 38.20 28.51
CA GLN A 63 21.90 38.50 29.03
C GLN A 63 20.80 37.92 28.12
N GLU A 64 21.07 37.81 26.82
CA GLU A 64 20.10 37.37 25.82
C GLU A 64 20.27 35.88 25.50
N SER A 65 19.16 35.19 25.21
CA SER A 65 19.16 33.74 24.99
C SER A 65 19.97 33.31 23.78
N TYR A 66 20.05 34.14 22.73
CA TYR A 66 20.87 33.81 21.56
C TYR A 66 22.36 33.83 21.91
N GLY A 67 22.81 34.72 22.81
CA GLY A 67 24.19 34.77 23.27
C GLY A 67 24.55 33.53 24.09
N ARG A 68 23.62 33.07 24.95
CA ARG A 68 23.79 31.82 25.73
C ARG A 68 23.86 30.55 24.88
N ASN A 69 23.40 30.62 23.63
CA ASN A 69 23.39 29.51 22.68
C ASN A 69 24.40 29.72 21.53
N ALA A 70 25.38 30.61 21.70
CA ALA A 70 26.29 31.05 20.62
C ALA A 70 27.08 29.92 19.94
N TYR A 71 27.31 28.79 20.63
CA TYR A 71 28.01 27.62 20.11
C TYR A 71 27.06 26.44 19.81
N LEU A 72 25.75 26.62 19.97
CA LEU A 72 24.77 25.67 19.47
C LEU A 72 24.48 25.96 17.99
N PRO A 73 24.21 24.92 17.19
CA PRO A 73 23.79 25.08 15.81
C PRO A 73 22.66 26.09 15.63
N SER A 74 22.86 27.01 14.68
CA SER A 74 21.84 27.94 14.26
C SER A 74 20.83 27.25 13.31
N ASN A 75 19.71 27.93 13.04
CA ASN A 75 18.71 27.43 12.08
C ASN A 75 19.27 27.22 10.66
N ASP A 76 20.39 27.86 10.33
CA ASP A 76 21.02 27.81 9.00
C ASP A 76 22.10 26.72 8.88
N ASP A 77 22.63 26.20 10.00
CA ASP A 77 23.72 25.22 9.99
C ASP A 77 23.21 23.77 10.15
N LEU A 78 22.66 23.45 11.32
CA LEU A 78 22.14 22.13 11.67
C LEU A 78 20.81 22.30 12.38
N LYS A 79 19.74 21.86 11.71
CA LYS A 79 18.36 21.94 12.20
C LYS A 79 18.08 20.87 13.25
N ILE A 80 18.74 20.95 14.40
CA ILE A 80 18.56 20.05 15.54
C ILE A 80 17.98 20.80 16.75
N SER A 81 17.05 20.17 17.45
CA SER A 81 16.47 20.65 18.71
C SER A 81 15.79 19.46 19.41
N THR A 82 15.52 19.55 20.70
CA THR A 82 14.74 18.55 21.45
C THR A 82 13.44 18.23 20.72
N ASP A 83 12.62 19.26 20.42
CA ASP A 83 11.35 19.09 19.70
C ASP A 83 11.48 18.32 18.37
N LYS A 84 12.56 18.56 17.59
CA LYS A 84 12.77 17.87 16.31
C LYS A 84 13.19 16.42 16.49
N ILE A 85 13.97 16.12 17.53
CA ILE A 85 14.36 14.75 17.86
C ILE A 85 13.12 14.00 18.37
N GLU A 86 12.32 14.61 19.23
CA GLU A 86 11.04 14.07 19.71
C GLU A 86 10.05 13.84 18.56
N ASP A 87 9.87 14.80 17.66
CA ASP A 87 9.08 14.66 16.43
C ASP A 87 9.57 13.48 15.58
N HIS A 88 10.89 13.29 15.51
CA HIS A 88 11.46 12.14 14.81
C HIS A 88 11.07 10.83 15.49
N ILE A 89 11.21 10.70 16.81
CA ILE A 89 10.82 9.53 17.60
C ILE A 89 9.34 9.18 17.34
N LYS A 90 8.45 10.18 17.40
CA LYS A 90 7.01 10.02 17.12
C LYS A 90 6.76 9.51 15.70
N SER A 91 7.54 9.99 14.73
CA SER A 91 7.45 9.54 13.34
C SER A 91 7.88 8.08 13.13
N LEU A 92 8.71 7.51 14.01
CA LEU A 92 9.17 6.13 13.89
C LEU A 92 8.02 5.12 13.96
N HIS A 93 6.97 5.41 14.72
CA HIS A 93 5.80 4.54 14.87
C HIS A 93 5.07 4.33 13.55
N THR A 94 4.67 5.43 12.90
CA THR A 94 4.02 5.40 11.58
C THR A 94 4.95 4.82 10.50
N ARG A 95 6.27 5.05 10.62
CA ARG A 95 7.26 4.45 9.71
C ARG A 95 7.29 2.93 9.83
N LEU A 96 7.26 2.38 11.06
CA LEU A 96 7.23 0.92 11.26
C LEU A 96 5.97 0.32 10.63
N ILE A 97 4.79 0.86 10.95
CA ILE A 97 3.50 0.41 10.39
C ILE A 97 3.56 0.40 8.86
N ARG A 98 3.94 1.53 8.25
CA ARG A 98 4.04 1.66 6.79
C ARG A 98 5.04 0.68 6.17
N ARG A 99 6.18 0.42 6.81
CA ARG A 99 7.19 -0.52 6.29
C ARG A 99 6.69 -1.96 6.28
N LEU A 100 5.95 -2.38 7.29
CA LEU A 100 5.37 -3.72 7.34
C LEU A 100 4.23 -3.85 6.34
N VAL A 101 3.28 -2.90 6.33
CA VAL A 101 2.18 -2.87 5.35
C VAL A 101 2.71 -2.90 3.92
N GLN A 102 3.71 -2.07 3.60
CA GLN A 102 4.33 -2.03 2.28
C GLN A 102 4.91 -3.39 1.88
N HIS A 103 5.60 -4.08 2.80
CA HIS A 103 6.18 -5.40 2.53
C HIS A 103 5.11 -6.42 2.15
N PHE A 104 4.03 -6.51 2.92
CA PHE A 104 2.94 -7.45 2.64
C PHE A 104 2.19 -7.08 1.34
N ASN A 105 1.89 -5.80 1.12
CA ASN A 105 1.24 -5.35 -0.11
C ASN A 105 2.08 -5.67 -1.35
N GLN A 106 3.39 -5.42 -1.31
CA GLN A 106 4.28 -5.68 -2.44
C GLN A 106 4.48 -7.18 -2.70
N LYS A 107 4.65 -7.97 -1.64
CA LYS A 107 4.93 -9.40 -1.77
C LYS A 107 3.70 -10.19 -2.20
N TYR A 108 2.53 -9.84 -1.66
CA TYR A 108 1.31 -10.62 -1.82
C TYR A 108 0.29 -9.99 -2.76
N HIS A 109 0.54 -8.78 -3.28
CA HIS A 109 -0.38 -8.06 -4.18
C HIS A 109 -1.75 -7.76 -3.55
N VAL A 110 -1.75 -7.45 -2.25
CA VAL A 110 -2.92 -6.98 -1.48
C VAL A 110 -2.87 -5.46 -1.30
N SER A 111 -3.98 -4.85 -0.92
CA SER A 111 -4.14 -3.40 -0.80
C SER A 111 -4.46 -2.97 0.64
N VAL A 112 -3.69 -3.45 1.62
CA VAL A 112 -3.85 -3.07 3.04
C VAL A 112 -3.48 -1.60 3.24
N ASP A 113 -4.30 -0.85 3.97
CA ASP A 113 -4.08 0.57 4.22
C ASP A 113 -3.50 0.83 5.62
N ALA A 114 -2.32 1.44 5.66
CA ALA A 114 -1.67 1.85 6.90
C ALA A 114 -2.44 2.97 7.63
N SER A 115 -3.16 3.85 6.92
CA SER A 115 -3.94 4.92 7.59
C SER A 115 -5.09 4.38 8.43
N GLU A 116 -5.63 3.20 8.09
CA GLU A 116 -6.68 2.53 8.86
C GLU A 116 -6.10 1.80 10.09
N ILE A 117 -4.79 1.53 10.13
CA ILE A 117 -4.10 0.89 11.26
C ILE A 117 -3.65 1.92 12.30
N ASP A 118 -3.15 3.07 11.85
CA ASP A 118 -2.67 4.17 12.70
C ASP A 118 -3.63 4.50 13.87
N PRO A 119 -4.95 4.71 13.68
CA PRO A 119 -5.85 5.08 14.78
C PRO A 119 -6.08 3.96 15.82
N HIS A 120 -5.82 2.70 15.49
CA HIS A 120 -5.97 1.58 16.43
C HIS A 120 -4.73 1.40 17.32
N LEU A 121 -3.55 1.73 16.80
CA LEU A 121 -2.28 1.49 17.49
C LEU A 121 -1.62 2.75 18.06
N LEU A 122 -2.00 3.94 17.59
CA LEU A 122 -1.40 5.21 18.01
C LEU A 122 -2.36 6.00 18.92
N PRO A 123 -1.83 6.72 19.92
CA PRO A 123 -2.61 7.69 20.69
C PRO A 123 -3.39 8.66 19.80
N GLU A 124 -4.66 8.89 20.13
CA GLU A 124 -5.51 9.83 19.41
C GLU A 124 -4.99 11.27 19.59
N LYS A 125 -4.83 11.98 18.48
CA LYS A 125 -4.41 13.38 18.50
C LYS A 125 -5.54 14.27 19.05
N PRO A 126 -5.29 15.12 20.07
CA PRO A 126 -6.31 16.00 20.62
C PRO A 126 -6.88 16.94 19.55
N SER A 127 -8.21 17.08 19.53
CA SER A 127 -8.91 18.03 18.65
C SER A 127 -8.97 19.44 19.30
N GLY A 128 -8.91 20.48 18.45
CA GLY A 128 -9.03 21.89 18.86
C GLY A 128 -7.72 22.69 18.80
N ALA A 129 -7.83 24.02 18.94
CA ALA A 129 -6.65 24.90 18.90
C ALA A 129 -5.74 24.67 20.12
N TRP A 130 -4.43 24.62 19.89
CA TRP A 130 -3.39 24.31 20.88
C TRP A 130 -3.53 25.06 22.22
N ARG A 131 -4.08 26.28 22.20
CA ARG A 131 -4.32 27.12 23.38
C ARG A 131 -5.38 26.59 24.35
N TYR A 132 -6.34 25.78 23.91
CA TYR A 132 -7.44 25.29 24.74
C TYR A 132 -7.21 23.87 25.30
N SER A 133 -6.09 23.23 24.94
CA SER A 133 -5.85 21.80 25.23
C SER A 133 -4.41 21.51 25.67
N LYS A 134 -3.72 22.46 26.32
CA LYS A 134 -2.31 22.32 26.71
C LYS A 134 -2.01 21.00 27.44
N GLU A 135 -2.78 20.66 28.47
CA GLU A 135 -2.62 19.42 29.24
C GLU A 135 -2.85 18.18 28.39
N LYS A 136 -3.89 18.18 27.54
CA LYS A 136 -4.18 17.07 26.62
C LYS A 136 -3.07 16.88 25.58
N ASN A 137 -2.50 17.98 25.08
CA ASN A 137 -1.37 17.92 24.15
C ASN A 137 -0.13 17.37 24.85
N GLN A 138 0.19 17.82 26.07
CA GLN A 138 1.30 17.27 26.86
C GLN A 138 1.12 15.77 27.16
N GLU A 139 -0.12 15.35 27.47
CA GLU A 139 -0.42 13.93 27.67
C GLU A 139 -0.25 13.12 26.38
N TYR A 140 -0.74 13.64 25.25
CA TYR A 140 -0.55 13.03 23.93
C TYR A 140 0.95 12.88 23.58
N GLU A 141 1.73 13.94 23.75
CA GLU A 141 3.18 13.94 23.50
C GLU A 141 3.88 12.90 24.37
N ARG A 142 3.58 12.87 25.67
CA ARG A 142 4.13 11.87 26.60
C ARG A 142 3.77 10.44 26.19
N LYS A 143 2.51 10.20 25.79
CA LYS A 143 2.06 8.89 25.31
C LYS A 143 2.81 8.50 24.03
N MET A 144 2.94 9.41 23.07
CA MET A 144 3.64 9.15 21.81
C MET A 144 5.14 8.88 22.01
N LEU A 145 5.81 9.60 22.90
CA LEU A 145 7.24 9.40 23.19
C LEU A 145 7.52 8.08 23.92
N SER A 146 6.64 7.70 24.83
CA SER A 146 6.74 6.44 25.59
C SER A 146 6.21 5.22 24.83
N LEU A 147 5.35 5.41 23.83
CA LEU A 147 4.75 4.33 23.03
C LEU A 147 5.82 3.44 22.43
N ARG A 148 5.66 2.12 22.60
CA ARG A 148 6.46 1.10 21.93
C ARG A 148 5.51 0.14 21.22
N LEU A 149 5.59 0.10 19.90
CA LEU A 149 4.83 -0.85 19.09
C LEU A 149 5.47 -2.23 19.10
N ASN A 150 4.62 -3.26 18.97
CA ASN A 150 5.01 -4.62 18.64
C ASN A 150 4.52 -4.94 17.22
N TYR A 151 5.41 -5.48 16.37
CA TYR A 151 5.05 -5.88 15.01
C TYR A 151 3.88 -6.87 14.96
N GLN A 152 3.70 -7.69 16.00
CA GLN A 152 2.59 -8.66 16.08
C GLN A 152 1.23 -7.96 16.14
N ASP A 153 1.14 -6.81 16.81
CA ASP A 153 -0.09 -6.00 16.85
C ASP A 153 -0.38 -5.40 15.48
N ILE A 154 0.66 -4.90 14.79
CA ILE A 154 0.54 -4.41 13.41
C ILE A 154 0.08 -5.53 12.47
N LEU A 155 0.62 -6.74 12.64
CA LEU A 155 0.25 -7.89 11.83
C LEU A 155 -1.20 -8.33 12.10
N ASN A 156 -1.69 -8.23 13.33
CA ASN A 156 -3.09 -8.47 13.64
C ASN A 156 -4.01 -7.47 12.92
N GLU A 157 -3.66 -6.17 12.93
CA GLU A 157 -4.42 -5.15 12.21
C GLU A 157 -4.42 -5.37 10.69
N ILE A 158 -3.29 -5.82 10.12
CA ILE A 158 -3.23 -6.26 8.72
C ILE A 158 -4.24 -7.37 8.47
N PHE A 159 -4.29 -8.39 9.34
CA PHE A 159 -5.21 -9.51 9.18
C PHE A 159 -6.69 -9.15 9.37
N VAL A 160 -7.00 -8.17 10.20
CA VAL A 160 -8.36 -7.62 10.32
C VAL A 160 -8.81 -7.06 8.97
N GLN A 161 -7.94 -6.31 8.27
CA GLN A 161 -8.27 -5.77 6.95
C GLN A 161 -8.42 -6.83 5.86
N LEU A 162 -7.78 -8.00 5.98
CA LEU A 162 -8.00 -9.12 5.05
C LEU A 162 -9.38 -9.78 5.21
N ASN A 163 -10.17 -9.37 6.21
CA ASN A 163 -11.53 -9.84 6.46
C ASN A 163 -11.65 -11.38 6.50
N GLY A 164 -10.73 -12.02 7.22
CA GLY A 164 -10.69 -13.48 7.39
C GLY A 164 -10.05 -14.26 6.23
N ARG A 165 -9.69 -13.61 5.13
CA ARG A 165 -8.97 -14.23 4.02
C ARG A 165 -7.48 -14.37 4.32
N ASP A 166 -6.83 -15.35 3.72
CA ASP A 166 -5.38 -15.34 3.61
C ASP A 166 -4.91 -14.31 2.56
N PHE A 167 -3.60 -14.07 2.48
CA PHE A 167 -3.03 -13.10 1.55
C PHE A 167 -3.33 -13.41 0.08
N ARG A 168 -3.36 -14.70 -0.30
CA ARG A 168 -3.60 -15.11 -1.69
C ARG A 168 -5.08 -14.96 -2.04
N GLU A 169 -5.96 -15.37 -1.13
CA GLU A 169 -7.40 -15.21 -1.25
C GLU A 169 -7.79 -13.74 -1.35
N GLN A 170 -7.20 -12.88 -0.50
CA GLN A 170 -7.43 -11.44 -0.55
C GLN A 170 -6.93 -10.83 -1.87
N ALA A 171 -5.73 -11.18 -2.32
CA ALA A 171 -5.20 -10.67 -3.59
C ALA A 171 -6.09 -11.08 -4.78
N LEU A 172 -6.60 -12.31 -4.78
CA LEU A 172 -7.53 -12.77 -5.80
C LEU A 172 -8.87 -12.04 -5.73
N TYR A 173 -9.39 -11.82 -4.53
CA TYR A 173 -10.62 -11.07 -4.30
C TYR A 173 -10.52 -9.64 -4.85
N GLU A 174 -9.50 -8.89 -4.45
CA GLU A 174 -9.26 -7.52 -4.91
C GLU A 174 -9.03 -7.45 -6.43
N LEU A 175 -8.33 -8.43 -7.01
CA LEU A 175 -8.12 -8.49 -8.46
C LEU A 175 -9.46 -8.66 -9.20
N LYS A 176 -10.32 -9.56 -8.70
CA LYS A 176 -11.65 -9.80 -9.27
C LYS A 176 -12.56 -8.58 -9.11
N GLU A 177 -12.54 -7.93 -7.96
CA GLU A 177 -13.28 -6.68 -7.71
C GLU A 177 -12.86 -5.59 -8.71
N LYS A 178 -11.56 -5.35 -8.88
CA LYS A 178 -11.03 -4.40 -9.88
C LYS A 178 -11.44 -4.75 -11.32
N CYS A 179 -11.52 -6.04 -11.64
CA CYS A 179 -11.99 -6.48 -12.96
C CYS A 179 -13.51 -6.26 -13.13
N HIS A 180 -14.29 -6.54 -12.08
CA HIS A 180 -15.73 -6.32 -12.06
C HIS A 180 -16.06 -4.83 -12.25
N ASP A 181 -15.48 -3.95 -11.44
CA ASP A 181 -15.71 -2.49 -11.50
C ASP A 181 -15.34 -1.90 -12.87
N ALA A 182 -14.25 -2.41 -13.46
CA ALA A 182 -13.84 -2.02 -14.80
C ALA A 182 -14.84 -2.47 -15.88
N ALA A 183 -15.45 -3.63 -15.70
CA ALA A 183 -16.31 -4.27 -16.69
C ALA A 183 -17.80 -3.90 -16.56
N TRP A 184 -18.23 -3.30 -15.46
CA TRP A 184 -19.63 -2.95 -15.20
C TRP A 184 -19.85 -1.45 -15.09
N ASN A 185 -21.06 -1.01 -15.45
CA ASN A 185 -21.54 0.35 -15.18
C ASN A 185 -22.25 0.38 -13.83
N ASP A 186 -21.71 1.13 -12.87
CA ASP A 186 -22.27 1.19 -11.52
C ASP A 186 -23.66 1.81 -11.44
N TYR A 187 -23.98 2.75 -12.32
CA TYR A 187 -25.27 3.44 -12.34
C TYR A 187 -26.38 2.53 -12.87
N ASN A 188 -26.12 1.87 -14.00
CA ASN A 188 -27.15 1.11 -14.71
C ASN A 188 -27.10 -0.39 -14.37
N LYS A 189 -26.07 -0.84 -13.63
CA LYS A 189 -25.80 -2.26 -13.33
C LYS A 189 -25.83 -3.12 -14.59
N THR A 190 -25.20 -2.63 -15.65
CA THR A 190 -25.07 -3.33 -16.94
C THR A 190 -23.61 -3.56 -17.30
N PRO A 191 -23.29 -4.68 -17.97
CA PRO A 191 -21.94 -4.92 -18.46
C PRO A 191 -21.57 -3.93 -19.57
N LYS A 192 -20.33 -3.45 -19.56
CA LYS A 192 -19.71 -2.61 -20.60
C LYS A 192 -19.13 -3.44 -21.76
N TYR A 193 -19.42 -4.74 -21.78
CA TYR A 193 -18.85 -5.69 -22.72
C TYR A 193 -19.92 -6.60 -23.33
N GLU A 194 -19.58 -7.19 -24.47
CA GLU A 194 -20.33 -8.24 -25.15
C GLU A 194 -19.44 -9.48 -25.27
N ILE A 195 -20.03 -10.68 -25.15
CA ILE A 195 -19.35 -11.92 -25.51
C ILE A 195 -19.89 -12.45 -26.85
N LYS A 196 -19.01 -12.72 -27.81
CA LYS A 196 -19.34 -13.32 -29.11
C LYS A 196 -18.46 -14.53 -29.33
N LYS A 197 -19.01 -15.71 -29.05
CA LYS A 197 -18.26 -16.98 -29.02
C LYS A 197 -17.06 -16.88 -28.07
N ASP A 198 -15.86 -16.96 -28.60
CA ASP A 198 -14.57 -16.88 -27.92
C ASP A 198 -13.98 -15.46 -27.91
N VAL A 199 -14.77 -14.43 -28.22
CA VAL A 199 -14.33 -13.03 -28.20
C VAL A 199 -15.08 -12.23 -27.13
N LEU A 200 -14.32 -11.67 -26.19
CA LEU A 200 -14.79 -10.65 -25.26
C LEU A 200 -14.58 -9.26 -25.90
N ARG A 201 -15.65 -8.48 -26.02
CA ARG A 201 -15.65 -7.21 -26.75
C ARG A 201 -16.08 -6.05 -25.86
N PHE A 202 -15.23 -5.04 -25.77
CA PHE A 202 -15.57 -3.73 -25.21
C PHE A 202 -15.92 -2.79 -26.35
N THR A 203 -17.20 -2.41 -26.44
CA THR A 203 -17.79 -1.81 -27.66
C THR A 203 -17.32 -0.37 -27.92
N SER A 204 -16.87 0.34 -26.88
CA SER A 204 -16.35 1.70 -26.97
C SER A 204 -15.45 2.01 -25.77
N TYR A 205 -14.65 3.07 -25.87
CA TYR A 205 -13.78 3.58 -24.79
C TYR A 205 -12.80 2.58 -24.17
N GLY A 206 -12.50 1.45 -24.81
CA GLY A 206 -11.50 0.51 -24.33
C GLY A 206 -10.06 0.97 -24.63
N CYS A 207 -9.87 1.65 -25.76
CA CYS A 207 -8.60 2.24 -26.13
C CYS A 207 -8.76 3.68 -26.66
N SER A 208 -7.69 4.47 -26.59
CA SER A 208 -7.52 5.67 -27.40
C SER A 208 -6.70 5.34 -28.64
N TYR A 209 -6.94 6.12 -29.69
CA TYR A 209 -6.20 6.09 -30.95
C TYR A 209 -5.79 7.52 -31.28
N ASP A 210 -4.52 7.71 -31.60
CA ASP A 210 -3.99 8.94 -32.15
C ASP A 210 -3.18 8.62 -33.41
N SER A 211 -3.32 9.46 -34.43
CA SER A 211 -2.57 9.34 -35.68
C SER A 211 -1.62 10.51 -35.80
N SER A 212 -0.31 10.25 -35.68
CA SER A 212 0.70 11.26 -35.94
C SER A 212 1.19 11.15 -37.39
N PHE A 213 1.92 12.18 -37.88
CA PHE A 213 2.54 12.15 -39.21
C PHE A 213 3.55 11.00 -39.39
N ARG A 214 4.03 10.40 -38.29
CA ARG A 214 5.04 9.35 -38.31
C ARG A 214 4.44 7.96 -38.12
N GLU A 215 3.52 7.81 -37.15
CA GLU A 215 2.99 6.50 -36.76
C GLU A 215 1.58 6.62 -36.16
N ASP A 216 0.82 5.52 -36.28
CA ASP A 216 -0.44 5.30 -35.58
C ASP A 216 -0.14 4.81 -34.15
N HIS A 217 -0.86 5.33 -33.15
CA HIS A 217 -0.66 5.01 -31.74
C HIS A 217 -1.97 4.55 -31.08
N TRP A 218 -1.90 3.47 -30.33
CA TRP A 218 -2.99 2.98 -29.48
C TRP A 218 -2.58 2.88 -28.02
N ASP A 219 -3.49 3.27 -27.14
CA ASP A 219 -3.38 3.06 -25.70
C ASP A 219 -4.61 2.42 -25.13
N LEU A 220 -4.42 1.44 -24.26
CA LEU A 220 -5.50 0.94 -23.43
C LEU A 220 -5.83 1.92 -22.33
N ARG A 221 -7.12 2.09 -22.07
CA ARG A 221 -7.60 2.84 -20.90
C ARG A 221 -7.31 2.05 -19.61
N ASP A 222 -7.13 2.78 -18.52
CA ASP A 222 -6.71 2.18 -17.24
C ASP A 222 -7.67 1.11 -16.72
N HIS A 223 -8.97 1.25 -16.94
CA HIS A 223 -9.94 0.22 -16.57
C HIS A 223 -9.72 -1.08 -17.35
N LEU A 224 -9.41 -1.04 -18.66
CA LEU A 224 -9.05 -2.24 -19.41
C LEU A 224 -7.71 -2.83 -18.97
N LYS A 225 -6.77 -2.02 -18.48
CA LYS A 225 -5.53 -2.55 -17.88
C LYS A 225 -5.84 -3.40 -16.64
N GLN A 226 -6.88 -3.08 -15.86
CA GLN A 226 -7.31 -3.96 -14.75
C GLN A 226 -7.83 -5.31 -15.25
N ILE A 227 -8.66 -5.30 -16.29
CA ILE A 227 -9.18 -6.54 -16.90
C ILE A 227 -8.04 -7.38 -17.47
N LEU A 228 -7.03 -6.76 -18.09
CA LEU A 228 -5.84 -7.47 -18.55
C LEU A 228 -5.03 -8.10 -17.42
N ARG A 229 -4.89 -7.45 -16.26
CA ARG A 229 -4.27 -8.07 -15.08
C ARG A 229 -5.04 -9.32 -14.65
N GLY A 230 -6.37 -9.25 -14.66
CA GLY A 230 -7.24 -10.41 -14.43
C GLY A 230 -6.99 -11.54 -15.44
N ILE A 231 -6.86 -11.20 -16.72
CA ILE A 231 -6.56 -12.18 -17.79
C ILE A 231 -5.19 -12.85 -17.57
N VAL A 232 -4.17 -12.08 -17.22
CA VAL A 232 -2.83 -12.61 -16.93
C VAL A 232 -2.89 -13.62 -15.78
N HIS A 233 -3.58 -13.29 -14.69
CA HIS A 233 -3.77 -14.21 -13.57
C HIS A 233 -4.63 -15.42 -13.97
N TYR A 234 -5.68 -15.24 -14.75
CA TYR A 234 -6.52 -16.35 -15.23
C TYR A 234 -5.72 -17.34 -16.09
N ASP A 235 -4.83 -16.84 -16.95
CA ASP A 235 -4.00 -17.66 -17.84
C ASP A 235 -2.88 -18.39 -17.08
N THR A 236 -2.19 -17.68 -16.18
CA THR A 236 -0.93 -18.15 -15.56
C THR A 236 -1.09 -18.64 -14.12
N GLY A 237 -2.16 -18.26 -13.42
CA GLY A 237 -2.35 -18.45 -11.98
C GLY A 237 -1.40 -17.63 -11.11
N SER A 238 -0.72 -16.62 -11.68
CA SER A 238 0.30 -15.81 -11.00
C SER A 238 -0.04 -14.33 -11.03
N PHE A 239 0.24 -13.64 -9.92
CA PHE A 239 0.12 -12.19 -9.79
C PHE A 239 1.35 -11.42 -10.31
N SER A 240 2.51 -12.09 -10.35
CA SER A 240 3.79 -11.43 -10.67
C SER A 240 4.29 -11.70 -12.10
N LEU A 241 3.80 -12.75 -12.75
CA LEU A 241 4.22 -13.08 -14.11
C LEU A 241 3.51 -12.16 -15.10
N THR A 242 4.26 -11.59 -16.04
CA THR A 242 3.70 -10.80 -17.15
C THR A 242 4.10 -11.47 -18.47
N PRO A 243 3.20 -12.23 -19.12
CA PRO A 243 3.47 -12.88 -20.39
C PRO A 243 3.86 -11.88 -21.49
N SER A 244 4.58 -12.36 -22.52
CA SER A 244 5.02 -11.51 -23.62
C SER A 244 3.81 -10.85 -24.30
N GLY A 245 3.91 -9.53 -24.56
CA GLY A 245 2.84 -8.72 -25.13
C GLY A 245 2.04 -7.92 -24.09
N PHE A 246 1.90 -8.43 -22.85
CA PHE A 246 1.19 -7.69 -21.79
C PHE A 246 1.99 -6.54 -21.21
N SER A 247 3.32 -6.65 -21.13
CA SER A 247 4.18 -5.60 -20.56
C SER A 247 4.02 -4.24 -21.26
N ASN A 248 3.91 -4.26 -22.59
CA ASN A 248 3.71 -3.05 -23.39
C ASN A 248 2.31 -2.46 -23.14
N LEU A 249 1.29 -3.31 -23.04
CA LEU A 249 -0.11 -2.89 -22.84
C LEU A 249 -0.40 -2.37 -21.42
N LEU A 250 0.28 -2.92 -20.41
CA LEU A 250 0.09 -2.54 -19.01
C LEU A 250 0.98 -1.36 -18.60
N GLY A 251 2.01 -1.03 -19.38
CA GLY A 251 2.92 0.08 -19.14
C GLY A 251 2.37 1.45 -19.54
N TYR A 252 3.28 2.42 -19.62
CA TYR A 252 3.03 3.78 -20.14
C TYR A 252 3.36 3.92 -21.62
N ASN A 253 3.65 2.81 -22.31
CA ASN A 253 4.04 2.81 -23.71
C ASN A 253 2.81 2.75 -24.62
N HIS A 254 2.87 3.48 -25.72
CA HIS A 254 1.91 3.40 -26.81
C HIS A 254 2.21 2.18 -27.69
N SER A 255 1.17 1.51 -28.19
CA SER A 255 1.32 0.45 -29.19
C SER A 255 1.27 1.04 -30.60
N SER A 256 2.25 0.74 -31.45
CA SER A 256 2.21 1.07 -32.89
C SER A 256 1.42 0.06 -33.72
N THR A 257 0.95 -1.03 -33.10
CA THR A 257 0.11 -2.05 -33.75
C THR A 257 -1.28 -2.09 -33.12
N ASP A 258 -2.29 -2.31 -33.96
CA ASP A 258 -3.68 -2.50 -33.52
C ASP A 258 -3.90 -3.91 -32.94
N ILE A 259 -3.05 -4.88 -33.29
CA ILE A 259 -3.11 -6.26 -32.81
C ILE A 259 -1.88 -6.59 -31.97
N VAL A 260 -2.12 -7.23 -30.82
CA VAL A 260 -1.10 -7.80 -29.95
C VAL A 260 -1.40 -9.29 -29.75
N GLN A 261 -0.41 -10.13 -30.04
CA GLN A 261 -0.51 -11.58 -29.87
C GLN A 261 0.09 -12.00 -28.52
N PHE A 262 -0.45 -13.07 -27.93
CA PHE A 262 0.02 -13.63 -26.66
C PHE A 262 0.50 -15.09 -26.87
N PRO A 263 1.63 -15.31 -27.55
CA PRO A 263 2.07 -16.65 -27.94
C PRO A 263 2.44 -17.55 -26.75
N SER A 264 2.77 -16.96 -25.60
CA SER A 264 3.09 -17.68 -24.36
C SER A 264 1.86 -18.05 -23.53
N CYS A 265 0.67 -17.60 -23.92
CA CYS A 265 -0.58 -17.84 -23.20
C CYS A 265 -1.34 -19.04 -23.77
N THR A 266 -2.16 -19.68 -22.94
CA THR A 266 -2.91 -20.90 -23.31
C THR A 266 -4.42 -20.67 -23.41
N LYS A 267 -4.94 -19.71 -22.66
CA LYS A 267 -6.36 -19.34 -22.54
C LYS A 267 -6.70 -18.11 -23.38
N VAL A 268 -5.76 -17.20 -23.59
CA VAL A 268 -5.94 -15.98 -24.40
C VAL A 268 -4.92 -15.92 -25.52
N LEU A 269 -5.39 -15.64 -26.74
CA LEU A 269 -4.58 -15.71 -27.95
C LEU A 269 -4.11 -14.33 -28.42
N GLN A 270 -5.01 -13.34 -28.42
CA GLN A 270 -4.70 -12.01 -28.93
C GLN A 270 -5.65 -10.94 -28.39
N LEU A 271 -5.20 -9.69 -28.48
CA LEU A 271 -5.99 -8.48 -28.28
C LEU A 271 -5.94 -7.62 -29.54
N LYS A 272 -7.09 -7.08 -29.94
CA LYS A 272 -7.22 -6.14 -31.06
C LYS A 272 -7.87 -4.84 -30.61
N MET A 273 -7.22 -3.73 -30.88
CA MET A 273 -7.68 -2.36 -30.66
C MET A 273 -8.21 -1.78 -31.98
N PHE A 274 -9.22 -0.92 -31.90
CA PHE A 274 -9.83 -0.30 -33.07
C PHE A 274 -9.81 1.23 -32.93
N LYS A 275 -9.76 1.95 -34.06
CA LYS A 275 -9.71 3.42 -34.09
C LYS A 275 -10.92 4.09 -33.43
N ASN A 276 -12.07 3.39 -33.35
CA ASN A 276 -13.27 3.86 -32.67
C ASN A 276 -13.28 3.57 -31.15
N GLY A 277 -12.15 3.15 -30.57
CA GLY A 277 -12.00 2.84 -29.16
C GLY A 277 -12.53 1.47 -28.73
N ARG A 278 -13.00 0.64 -29.66
CA ARG A 278 -13.38 -0.75 -29.37
C ARG A 278 -12.13 -1.60 -29.10
N VAL A 279 -12.26 -2.57 -28.22
CA VAL A 279 -11.23 -3.60 -27.96
C VAL A 279 -11.86 -4.98 -27.99
N ASP A 280 -11.27 -5.89 -28.75
CA ASP A 280 -11.64 -7.31 -28.82
C ASP A 280 -10.51 -8.15 -28.23
N ILE A 281 -10.84 -9.04 -27.29
CA ILE A 281 -9.93 -9.99 -26.67
C ILE A 281 -10.37 -11.39 -27.09
N LYS A 282 -9.48 -12.11 -27.76
CA LYS A 282 -9.73 -13.44 -28.31
C LYS A 282 -9.20 -14.51 -27.37
N PHE A 283 -10.09 -15.36 -26.88
CA PHE A 283 -9.76 -16.54 -26.09
C PHE A 283 -9.48 -17.76 -26.99
N SER A 284 -8.86 -18.78 -26.43
CA SER A 284 -8.59 -20.05 -27.11
C SER A 284 -9.85 -20.87 -27.37
N SER A 285 -10.89 -20.70 -26.55
CA SER A 285 -12.19 -21.34 -26.69
C SER A 285 -13.33 -20.48 -26.13
N GLU A 286 -14.56 -20.77 -26.56
CA GLU A 286 -15.76 -20.11 -26.02
C GLU A 286 -15.96 -20.42 -24.53
N GLU A 287 -15.65 -21.65 -24.11
CA GLU A 287 -15.68 -22.04 -22.70
C GLU A 287 -14.70 -21.20 -21.87
N SER A 288 -13.46 -21.02 -22.36
CA SER A 288 -12.45 -20.23 -21.65
C SER A 288 -12.88 -18.77 -21.47
N ALA A 289 -13.50 -18.17 -22.49
CA ALA A 289 -14.06 -16.82 -22.42
C ALA A 289 -15.19 -16.73 -21.40
N ARG A 290 -16.13 -17.70 -21.40
CA ARG A 290 -17.26 -17.72 -20.46
C ARG A 290 -16.80 -17.91 -19.02
N THR A 291 -15.83 -18.77 -18.76
CA THR A 291 -15.25 -18.98 -17.42
C THR A 291 -14.58 -17.71 -16.91
N PHE A 292 -13.78 -17.02 -17.74
CA PHE A 292 -13.17 -15.75 -17.34
C PHE A 292 -14.23 -14.71 -16.98
N VAL A 293 -15.27 -14.56 -17.83
CA VAL A 293 -16.37 -13.64 -17.57
C VAL A 293 -17.07 -13.97 -16.25
N ALA A 294 -17.39 -15.24 -16.00
CA ALA A 294 -18.07 -15.66 -14.77
C ALA A 294 -17.21 -15.42 -13.52
N GLU A 295 -15.93 -15.76 -13.56
CA GLU A 295 -15.06 -15.74 -12.39
C GLU A 295 -14.43 -14.38 -12.07
N TYR A 296 -14.16 -13.55 -13.07
CA TYR A 296 -13.44 -12.28 -12.92
C TYR A 296 -14.28 -11.06 -13.24
N LEU A 297 -15.26 -11.17 -14.14
CA LEU A 297 -16.14 -10.04 -14.48
C LEU A 297 -17.52 -10.18 -13.81
N GLY A 298 -17.86 -11.36 -13.28
CA GLY A 298 -19.12 -11.60 -12.57
C GLY A 298 -19.22 -10.82 -11.26
N LEU A 299 -20.36 -10.91 -10.58
CA LEU A 299 -20.52 -10.29 -9.27
C LEU A 299 -19.54 -10.93 -8.28
N VAL A 300 -18.84 -10.07 -7.53
CA VAL A 300 -18.03 -10.51 -6.40
C VAL A 300 -18.96 -10.63 -5.19
N TYR A 301 -19.09 -11.84 -4.64
CA TYR A 301 -19.88 -12.13 -3.44
C TYR A 301 -19.10 -11.81 -2.16
#